data_AF-U5WDL7-F1
#
_entry.id   AF-U5WDL7-F1
#
_cell.length_a   1.000
_cell.length_b   1.000
_cell.length_c   1.000
_cell.angle_alpha   90.00
_cell.angle_beta   90.00
_cell.angle_gamma   90.00
#
_symmetry.space_group_name_H-M   'P 1'
#
loop_
_entity.id
_entity.type
_entity.pdbx_description
1 polymer ?
#
loop_
_entity_poly.entity_id
_entity_poly.type
_entity_poly.pdbx_seq_one_letter_code
_entity_poly.pdbx_strand_id
1 'polypeptide(L)'
;MGNVQSATEVEDDDEEAPGLWESFGAALRLIVGWFSIAIGILNLLVELDRGSAADGAYLLFHAMLLVGGVLMVSLAWIAARPGVAGWSAGGGVLAAGMLASGVPASDALCCLSAYAVRHGYPFSFAARDADGGRWHVDSQHLLADLLFWGYAGLIVLVVVALARRATHHHEARE
;
A
#
# COMPACT_ATOMS: atom_id res chain seq x y z
N MET A 1 62.01 -22.82 22.54
CA MET A 1 60.95 -22.14 23.32
C MET A 1 61.02 -20.66 23.00
N GLY A 2 59.97 -20.10 22.40
CA GLY A 2 59.91 -18.68 22.03
C GLY A 2 59.04 -18.44 20.80
N ASN A 3 57.76 -18.21 21.04
CA ASN A 3 56.62 -17.99 20.14
C ASN A 3 56.91 -17.31 18.79
N VAL A 4 56.50 -17.97 17.71
CA VAL A 4 56.06 -17.30 16.47
C VAL A 4 54.55 -17.12 16.60
N GLN A 5 54.12 -15.93 17.02
CA GLN A 5 52.72 -15.52 17.01
C GLN A 5 52.44 -14.95 15.62
N SER A 6 52.13 -15.86 14.69
CA SER A 6 51.58 -15.54 13.36
C SER A 6 50.06 -15.57 13.45
N ALA A 7 49.42 -14.74 12.61
CA ALA A 7 47.98 -14.55 12.47
C ALA A 7 47.34 -13.69 13.57
N THR A 8 47.48 -12.37 13.40
CA THR A 8 46.30 -11.51 13.45
C THR A 8 45.25 -12.10 12.48
N GLU A 9 44.34 -12.91 13.01
CA GLU A 9 42.97 -12.98 12.49
C GLU A 9 42.45 -11.54 12.53
N VAL A 10 42.56 -10.86 11.39
CA VAL A 10 41.59 -9.84 11.05
C VAL A 10 40.32 -10.64 10.89
N GLU A 11 39.48 -10.66 11.93
CA GLU A 11 38.06 -10.89 11.77
C GLU A 11 37.64 -9.84 10.72
N ASP A 12 37.56 -10.27 9.47
CA ASP A 12 36.72 -9.61 8.49
C ASP A 12 35.33 -9.64 9.14
N ASP A 13 34.96 -8.53 9.78
CA ASP A 13 33.57 -8.13 9.96
C ASP A 13 33.00 -8.10 8.54
N ASP A 14 32.63 -9.28 8.03
CA ASP A 14 31.84 -9.45 6.83
C ASP A 14 30.55 -8.69 7.13
N GLU A 15 30.51 -7.41 6.74
CA GLU A 15 29.30 -6.62 6.57
C GLU A 15 28.42 -7.41 5.62
N GLU A 16 27.64 -8.32 6.19
CA GLU A 16 26.93 -9.37 5.48
C GLU A 16 25.96 -8.68 4.54
N ALA A 17 26.35 -8.62 3.27
CA ALA A 17 25.65 -7.83 2.27
C ALA A 17 24.17 -8.24 2.28
N PRO A 18 23.22 -7.27 2.29
CA PRO A 18 21.81 -7.59 2.42
C PRO A 18 21.40 -8.59 1.35
N GLY A 19 20.73 -9.66 1.76
CA GLY A 19 20.40 -10.77 0.89
C GLY A 19 19.66 -10.31 -0.37
N LEU A 20 19.79 -11.05 -1.47
CA LEU A 20 19.19 -10.69 -2.78
C LEU A 20 17.70 -10.28 -2.65
N TRP A 21 16.95 -10.98 -1.81
CA TRP A 21 15.53 -10.73 -1.57
C TRP A 21 15.25 -9.41 -0.84
N GLU A 22 16.11 -9.03 0.09
CA GLU A 22 15.99 -7.76 0.81
C GLU A 22 16.30 -6.60 -0.12
N SER A 23 17.37 -6.73 -0.91
CA SER A 23 17.74 -5.75 -1.94
C SER A 23 16.65 -5.60 -3.00
N PHE A 24 16.09 -6.71 -3.48
CA PHE A 24 14.98 -6.69 -4.44
C PHE A 24 13.72 -6.05 -3.84
N GLY A 25 13.34 -6.43 -2.63
CA GLY A 25 12.19 -5.85 -1.93
C GLY A 25 12.33 -4.35 -1.68
N ALA A 26 13.52 -3.91 -1.29
CA ALA A 26 13.84 -2.49 -1.10
C ALA A 26 13.75 -1.72 -2.43
N ALA A 27 14.30 -2.27 -3.52
CA ALA A 27 14.22 -1.66 -4.84
C ALA A 27 12.77 -1.58 -5.34
N LEU A 28 12.01 -2.68 -5.26
CA LEU A 28 10.61 -2.72 -5.67
C LEU A 28 9.77 -1.71 -4.88
N ARG A 29 9.96 -1.64 -3.55
CA ARG A 29 9.31 -0.64 -2.69
C ARG A 29 9.57 0.79 -3.17
N LEU A 30 10.83 1.12 -3.47
CA LEU A 30 11.21 2.46 -3.91
C LEU A 30 10.64 2.77 -5.29
N ILE A 31 10.69 1.83 -6.22
CA ILE A 31 10.11 1.96 -7.57
C ILE A 31 8.61 2.23 -7.44
N VAL A 32 7.88 1.35 -6.76
CA VAL A 32 6.43 1.50 -6.57
C VAL A 32 6.11 2.80 -5.83
N GLY A 33 6.87 3.16 -4.80
CA GLY A 33 6.69 4.39 -4.05
C GLY A 33 6.83 5.65 -4.92
N TRP A 34 7.90 5.75 -5.69
CA TRP A 34 8.14 6.89 -6.58
C TRP A 34 7.12 6.98 -7.72
N PHE A 35 6.74 5.84 -8.32
CA PHE A 35 5.69 5.82 -9.33
C PHE A 35 4.35 6.32 -8.77
N SER A 36 3.98 5.88 -7.57
CA SER A 36 2.74 6.32 -6.92
C SER A 36 2.76 7.80 -6.56
N ILE A 37 3.91 8.35 -6.14
CA ILE A 37 4.07 9.79 -5.90
C ILE A 37 3.88 10.56 -7.21
N ALA A 38 4.57 10.17 -8.28
CA ALA A 38 4.51 10.87 -9.56
C ALA A 38 3.09 10.86 -10.15
N ILE A 39 2.46 9.69 -10.19
CA ILE A 39 1.07 9.53 -10.65
C ILE A 39 0.11 10.31 -9.75
N GLY A 40 0.26 10.21 -8.43
CA GLY A 40 -0.59 10.92 -7.46
C GLY A 40 -0.54 12.43 -7.65
N ILE A 41 0.67 13.02 -7.72
CA ILE A 41 0.85 14.47 -7.90
C ILE A 41 0.25 14.93 -9.23
N LEU A 42 0.63 14.28 -10.34
CA LEU A 42 0.22 14.72 -11.67
C LEU A 42 -1.31 14.70 -11.82
N ASN A 43 -1.94 13.61 -11.42
CA ASN A 43 -3.39 13.46 -11.56
C ASN A 43 -4.18 14.32 -10.56
N LEU A 44 -3.66 14.56 -9.35
CA LEU A 44 -4.26 15.53 -8.42
C LEU A 44 -4.20 16.94 -9.00
N LEU A 45 -3.07 17.37 -9.57
CA LEU A 45 -2.97 18.71 -10.15
C LEU A 45 -3.93 18.88 -11.32
N VAL A 46 -4.02 17.88 -12.21
CA VAL A 46 -4.96 17.88 -13.34
C VAL A 46 -6.41 17.92 -12.86
N GLU A 47 -6.76 17.12 -11.85
CA GLU A 47 -8.14 17.05 -11.38
C GLU A 47 -8.55 18.30 -10.58
N LEU A 48 -7.64 18.88 -9.79
CA LEU A 48 -7.90 20.11 -9.05
C LEU A 48 -8.05 21.32 -9.97
N ASP A 49 -7.38 21.33 -11.13
CA ASP A 49 -7.55 22.37 -12.15
C ASP A 49 -8.98 22.41 -12.72
N ARG A 50 -9.71 21.29 -12.65
CA ARG A 50 -11.13 21.21 -13.08
C ARG A 50 -12.09 21.94 -12.12
N GLY A 51 -11.62 22.39 -10.96
CA GLY A 51 -12.40 23.20 -10.01
C GLY A 51 -13.66 22.48 -9.51
N SER A 52 -14.83 23.09 -9.74
CA SER A 52 -16.12 22.54 -9.27
C SER A 52 -16.59 21.27 -10.00
N ALA A 53 -15.95 20.91 -11.11
CA ALA A 53 -16.23 19.68 -11.86
C ALA A 53 -15.29 18.51 -11.49
N ALA A 54 -14.53 18.65 -10.40
CA ALA A 54 -13.62 17.62 -9.93
C ALA A 54 -14.37 16.41 -9.35
N ASP A 55 -13.94 15.21 -9.72
CA ASP A 55 -14.44 13.95 -9.18
C ASP A 55 -13.75 13.63 -7.84
N GLY A 56 -14.54 13.66 -6.76
CA GLY A 56 -14.05 13.38 -5.41
C GLY A 56 -13.49 11.97 -5.23
N ALA A 57 -14.02 10.96 -5.93
CA ALA A 57 -13.50 9.59 -5.87
C ALA A 57 -12.11 9.50 -6.51
N TYR A 58 -11.94 10.17 -7.66
CA TYR A 58 -10.67 10.27 -8.34
C TYR A 58 -9.62 11.01 -7.49
N LEU A 59 -10.01 12.13 -6.88
CA LEU A 59 -9.14 12.87 -5.95
C LEU A 59 -8.71 12.02 -4.76
N LEU A 60 -9.66 11.31 -4.13
CA LEU A 60 -9.37 10.46 -2.96
C LEU A 60 -8.39 9.33 -3.33
N PHE A 61 -8.59 8.67 -4.46
CA PHE A 61 -7.72 7.61 -4.92
C PHE A 61 -6.28 8.10 -5.14
N HIS A 62 -6.10 9.23 -5.83
CA HIS A 62 -4.77 9.77 -6.11
C HIS A 62 -4.11 10.39 -4.87
N ALA A 63 -4.89 10.95 -3.94
CA ALA A 63 -4.39 11.36 -2.63
C ALA A 63 -3.88 10.16 -1.82
N MET A 64 -4.58 9.03 -1.84
CA MET A 64 -4.15 7.79 -1.19
C MET A 64 -2.85 7.25 -1.83
N LEU A 65 -2.76 7.23 -3.16
CA LEU A 65 -1.53 6.88 -3.89
C LEU A 65 -0.35 7.77 -3.48
N LEU A 66 -0.57 9.08 -3.39
CA LEU A 66 0.46 10.03 -3.01
C LEU A 66 0.94 9.78 -1.59
N VAL A 67 0.03 9.71 -0.61
CA VAL A 67 0.38 9.47 0.81
C VAL A 67 1.06 8.12 0.97
N GLY A 68 0.50 7.07 0.37
CA GLY A 68 1.05 5.72 0.40
C GLY A 68 2.42 5.62 -0.25
N GLY A 69 2.64 6.32 -1.37
CA GLY A 69 3.93 6.41 -2.06
C GLY A 69 4.99 7.12 -1.21
N VAL A 70 4.64 8.26 -0.60
CA VAL A 70 5.51 8.98 0.35
C VAL A 70 5.89 8.09 1.53
N LEU A 71 4.92 7.38 2.11
CA LEU A 71 5.19 6.41 3.17
C LEU A 71 6.13 5.31 2.69
N MET A 72 5.83 4.70 1.54
CA MET A 72 6.68 3.65 0.97
C MET A 72 8.11 4.10 0.76
N VAL A 73 8.38 5.35 0.36
CA VAL A 73 9.76 5.86 0.23
C VAL A 73 10.39 6.12 1.61
N SER A 74 9.63 6.72 2.52
CA SER A 74 10.11 7.18 3.84
C SER A 74 10.25 6.10 4.91
N LEU A 75 9.75 4.87 4.70
CA LEU A 75 9.80 3.79 5.71
C LEU A 75 11.20 3.57 6.32
N ALA A 76 12.25 3.61 5.51
CA ALA A 76 13.63 3.46 5.99
C ALA A 76 14.06 4.55 6.99
N TRP A 77 13.46 5.74 6.88
CA TRP A 77 13.76 6.91 7.71
C TRP A 77 12.91 6.94 8.98
N ILE A 78 11.67 6.44 8.90
CA ILE A 78 10.74 6.41 10.04
C ILE A 78 11.25 5.45 11.13
N ALA A 79 12.03 4.42 10.75
CA ALA A 79 12.58 3.40 11.65
C ALA A 79 11.52 2.75 12.58
N ALA A 80 10.24 2.80 12.19
CA ALA A 80 9.16 2.16 12.91
C ALA A 80 9.19 0.67 12.60
N ARG A 81 9.39 -0.16 13.63
CA ARG A 81 9.29 -1.61 13.52
C ARG A 81 7.85 -2.03 13.79
N PRO A 82 7.08 -2.47 12.78
CA PRO A 82 5.72 -2.93 13.00
C PRO A 82 5.72 -4.20 13.85
N GLY A 83 5.00 -4.18 14.97
CA GLY A 83 4.71 -5.40 15.72
C GLY A 83 3.49 -6.14 15.17
N VAL A 84 3.15 -7.27 15.80
CA VAL A 84 2.00 -8.11 15.42
C VAL A 84 0.69 -7.32 15.32
N ALA A 85 0.47 -6.37 16.23
CA ALA A 85 -0.70 -5.48 16.19
C ALA A 85 -0.74 -4.60 14.93
N GLY A 86 0.41 -4.08 14.48
CA GLY A 86 0.48 -3.26 13.26
C GLY A 86 0.22 -4.09 12.00
N TRP A 87 0.80 -5.30 11.94
CA TRP A 87 0.58 -6.23 10.84
C TRP A 87 -0.86 -6.71 10.75
N SER A 88 -1.47 -7.10 11.87
CA SER A 88 -2.87 -7.54 11.90
C SER A 88 -3.85 -6.42 11.58
N ALA A 89 -3.64 -5.21 12.11
CA ALA A 89 -4.49 -4.05 11.80
C ALA A 89 -4.37 -3.64 10.33
N GLY A 90 -3.15 -3.47 9.81
CA GLY A 90 -2.93 -3.08 8.41
C GLY A 90 -3.41 -4.15 7.42
N GLY A 91 -3.06 -5.42 7.67
CA GLY A 91 -3.55 -6.54 6.87
C GLY A 91 -5.06 -6.71 6.94
N GLY A 92 -5.67 -6.46 8.10
CA GLY A 92 -7.12 -6.47 8.28
C GLY A 92 -7.82 -5.40 7.44
N VAL A 93 -7.27 -4.18 7.37
CA VAL A 93 -7.80 -3.10 6.52
C VAL A 93 -7.72 -3.48 5.05
N LEU A 94 -6.57 -4.01 4.60
CA LEU A 94 -6.42 -4.49 3.23
C LEU A 94 -7.45 -5.58 2.90
N ALA A 95 -7.55 -6.61 3.74
CA ALA A 95 -8.45 -7.74 3.52
C ALA A 95 -9.92 -7.30 3.54
N ALA A 96 -10.34 -6.51 4.53
CA ALA A 96 -11.71 -6.01 4.64
C ALA A 96 -12.06 -5.10 3.45
N GLY A 97 -11.13 -4.24 3.03
CA GLY A 97 -11.28 -3.39 1.86
C GLY A 97 -11.47 -4.18 0.58
N MET A 98 -10.61 -5.18 0.33
CA MET A 98 -10.73 -6.05 -0.84
C MET A 98 -12.03 -6.87 -0.84
N LEU A 99 -12.46 -7.36 0.32
CA LEU A 99 -13.75 -8.04 0.44
C LEU A 99 -14.92 -7.10 0.13
N ALA A 100 -14.84 -5.85 0.58
CA ALA A 100 -15.85 -4.82 0.28
C ALA A 100 -15.86 -4.47 -1.22
N SER A 101 -14.70 -4.28 -1.85
CA SER A 101 -14.58 -4.05 -3.30
C SER A 101 -15.01 -5.25 -4.15
N GLY A 102 -14.97 -6.46 -3.60
CA GLY A 102 -15.38 -7.69 -4.28
C GLY A 102 -16.88 -7.95 -4.28
N VAL A 103 -17.69 -7.15 -3.57
CA VAL A 103 -19.15 -7.31 -3.56
C VAL A 103 -19.70 -6.92 -4.93
N PRO A 104 -20.34 -7.85 -5.68
CA PRO A 104 -20.82 -7.57 -7.02
C PRO A 104 -21.94 -6.51 -7.00
N ALA A 105 -21.83 -5.54 -7.89
CA ALA A 105 -22.92 -4.60 -8.15
C ALA A 105 -24.06 -5.35 -8.87
N SER A 106 -25.27 -5.29 -8.30
CA SER A 106 -26.47 -5.91 -8.88
C SER A 106 -27.39 -4.91 -9.59
N ASP A 107 -27.10 -3.61 -9.48
CA ASP A 107 -27.87 -2.55 -10.14
C ASP A 107 -27.34 -2.32 -11.56
N ALA A 108 -27.90 -3.05 -12.53
CA ALA A 108 -27.72 -2.72 -13.94
C ALA A 108 -28.61 -1.50 -14.27
N LEU A 109 -27.99 -0.38 -14.64
CA LEU A 109 -28.74 0.70 -15.27
C LEU A 109 -29.26 0.19 -16.62
N CYS A 110 -30.59 0.10 -16.73
CA CYS A 110 -31.28 -0.29 -17.94
C CYS A 110 -30.72 0.54 -19.12
N CYS A 111 -30.26 -0.15 -20.17
CA CYS A 111 -29.54 0.34 -21.36
C CYS A 111 -28.01 0.09 -21.41
N LEU A 112 -27.38 -0.36 -20.32
CA LEU A 112 -26.03 -0.98 -20.34
C LEU A 112 -26.16 -2.47 -20.00
N SER A 113 -26.86 -3.22 -20.85
CA SER A 113 -27.17 -4.65 -20.64
C SER A 113 -25.93 -5.57 -20.59
N ALA A 114 -24.74 -5.05 -20.85
CA ALA A 114 -23.49 -5.79 -20.77
C ALA A 114 -22.70 -5.55 -19.46
N TYR A 115 -22.94 -4.48 -18.69
CA TYR A 115 -22.14 -4.15 -17.50
C TYR A 115 -22.91 -3.33 -16.46
N ALA A 116 -22.99 -3.82 -15.21
CA ALA A 116 -23.43 -3.03 -14.05
C ALA A 116 -22.31 -2.07 -13.64
N VAL A 117 -22.24 -0.89 -14.26
CA VAL A 117 -21.18 0.09 -13.99
C VAL A 117 -21.59 0.98 -12.82
N ARG A 118 -20.92 0.81 -11.68
CA ARG A 118 -20.95 1.77 -10.57
C ARG A 118 -19.86 2.81 -10.81
N HIS A 119 -20.21 4.08 -10.94
CA HIS A 119 -19.27 5.20 -11.10
C HIS A 119 -18.72 5.73 -9.76
N GLY A 120 -18.53 4.89 -8.74
CA GLY A 120 -18.18 5.37 -7.40
C GLY A 120 -17.36 4.39 -6.58
N TYR A 121 -16.28 4.92 -6.00
CA TYR A 121 -15.33 4.25 -5.10
C TYR A 121 -16.03 3.63 -3.86
N PRO A 122 -15.64 2.42 -3.38
CA PRO A 122 -14.63 1.51 -3.94
C PRO A 122 -15.04 0.91 -5.30
N PHE A 123 -14.05 0.54 -6.12
CA PHE A 123 -14.32 0.01 -7.46
C PHE A 123 -14.81 -1.43 -7.33
N SER A 124 -15.90 -1.80 -7.98
CA SER A 124 -16.34 -3.20 -7.99
C SER A 124 -15.56 -3.94 -9.06
N PHE A 125 -14.54 -4.72 -8.70
CA PHE A 125 -13.75 -5.47 -9.68
C PHE A 125 -14.45 -6.73 -10.19
N ALA A 126 -15.46 -7.23 -9.46
CA ALA A 126 -16.21 -8.42 -9.83
C ALA A 126 -17.62 -8.06 -10.29
N ALA A 127 -17.96 -8.41 -11.52
CA ALA A 127 -19.29 -8.23 -12.09
C ALA A 127 -19.85 -9.57 -12.58
N ARG A 128 -21.18 -9.68 -12.60
CA ARG A 128 -21.89 -10.85 -13.11
C ARG A 128 -22.74 -10.41 -14.30
N ASP A 129 -22.72 -11.21 -15.37
CA ASP A 129 -23.58 -10.98 -16.53
C ASP A 129 -25.06 -10.94 -16.09
N ALA A 130 -25.89 -10.15 -16.77
CA ALA A 130 -27.30 -9.92 -16.42
C ALA A 130 -28.13 -11.22 -16.31
N ASP A 131 -27.74 -12.25 -17.07
CA ASP A 131 -28.37 -13.58 -17.05
C ASP A 131 -27.89 -14.47 -15.89
N GLY A 132 -27.06 -13.93 -14.99
CA GLY A 132 -26.51 -14.65 -13.83
C GLY A 132 -25.48 -15.72 -14.18
N GLY A 133 -25.06 -15.86 -15.44
CA GLY A 133 -24.24 -16.97 -15.91
C GLY A 133 -22.73 -16.85 -15.63
N ARG A 134 -22.09 -15.76 -16.07
CA ARG A 134 -20.63 -15.65 -16.12
C ARG A 134 -20.11 -14.50 -15.25
N TRP A 135 -18.99 -14.76 -14.58
CA TRP A 135 -18.24 -13.75 -13.82
C TRP A 135 -17.24 -13.05 -14.74
N HIS A 136 -17.18 -11.74 -14.63
CA HIS A 136 -16.16 -10.91 -15.24
C HIS A 136 -15.34 -10.25 -14.13
N VAL A 137 -14.02 -10.30 -14.27
CA VAL A 137 -13.08 -9.64 -13.36
C VAL A 137 -12.39 -8.53 -14.14
N ASP A 138 -12.62 -7.29 -13.71
CA ASP A 138 -11.91 -6.15 -14.23
C ASP A 138 -10.56 -6.04 -13.51
N SER A 139 -9.49 -6.41 -14.23
CA SER A 139 -8.13 -6.41 -13.67
C SER A 139 -7.63 -4.99 -13.34
N GLN A 140 -8.14 -3.96 -14.01
CA GLN A 140 -7.76 -2.57 -13.75
C GLN A 140 -8.37 -2.10 -12.43
N HIS A 141 -9.66 -2.34 -12.22
CA HIS A 141 -10.32 -2.05 -10.95
C HIS A 141 -9.74 -2.88 -9.80
N LEU A 142 -9.46 -4.17 -10.02
CA LEU A 142 -8.81 -5.03 -9.03
C LEU A 142 -7.46 -4.46 -8.59
N LEU A 143 -6.63 -4.04 -9.54
CA LEU A 143 -5.32 -3.44 -9.24
C LEU A 143 -5.49 -2.11 -8.51
N ALA A 144 -6.45 -1.28 -8.91
CA ALA A 144 -6.74 -0.02 -8.24
C ALA A 144 -7.16 -0.23 -6.77
N ASP A 145 -8.10 -1.15 -6.52
CA ASP A 145 -8.51 -1.48 -5.14
C ASP A 145 -7.36 -2.06 -4.32
N LEU A 146 -6.55 -2.95 -4.92
CA LEU A 146 -5.39 -3.53 -4.24
C LEU A 146 -4.39 -2.45 -3.82
N LEU A 147 -4.09 -1.49 -4.70
CA LEU A 147 -3.22 -0.36 -4.40
C LEU A 147 -3.83 0.52 -3.31
N PHE A 148 -5.10 0.91 -3.45
CA PHE A 148 -5.76 1.79 -2.49
C PHE A 148 -5.78 1.17 -1.10
N TRP A 149 -6.33 -0.05 -0.98
CA TRP A 149 -6.47 -0.72 0.31
C TRP A 149 -5.12 -1.17 0.86
N GLY A 150 -4.15 -1.46 -0.01
CA GLY A 150 -2.77 -1.70 0.36
C GLY A 150 -2.13 -0.48 1.03
N TYR A 151 -2.31 0.71 0.47
CA TYR A 151 -1.83 1.96 1.06
C TYR A 151 -2.60 2.34 2.33
N ALA A 152 -3.91 2.15 2.37
CA ALA A 152 -4.70 2.34 3.59
C ALA A 152 -4.22 1.42 4.72
N GLY A 153 -3.97 0.14 4.42
CA GLY A 153 -3.39 -0.81 5.36
C GLY A 153 -1.99 -0.41 5.81
N LEU A 154 -1.14 0.07 4.89
CA LEU A 154 0.20 0.59 5.22
C LEU A 154 0.12 1.77 6.18
N ILE A 155 -0.77 2.73 5.94
CA ILE A 155 -0.98 3.89 6.83
C ILE A 155 -1.33 3.41 8.24
N VAL A 156 -2.29 2.49 8.36
CA VAL A 156 -2.71 1.96 9.67
C VAL A 156 -1.57 1.22 10.35
N LEU A 157 -0.81 0.41 9.63
CA LEU A 157 0.37 -0.28 10.16
C LEU A 157 1.39 0.71 10.72
N VAL A 158 1.72 1.77 9.99
CA VAL A 158 2.67 2.81 10.42
C VAL A 158 2.14 3.57 11.64
N VAL A 159 0.87 3.97 11.63
CA VAL A 159 0.23 4.67 12.76
C VAL A 159 0.28 3.82 14.03
N VAL A 160 -0.06 2.53 13.95
CA VAL A 160 0.01 1.61 15.09
C VAL A 160 1.45 1.45 15.57
N ALA A 161 2.42 1.33 14.67
CA ALA A 161 3.83 1.22 15.03
C ALA A 161 4.35 2.49 15.75
N LEU A 162 3.97 3.67 15.28
CA LEU A 162 4.31 4.95 15.91
C LEU A 162 3.64 5.12 17.28
N ALA A 163 2.36 4.78 17.41
CA ALA A 163 1.64 4.84 18.67
C ALA A 163 2.26 3.93 19.74
N ARG A 164 2.67 2.71 19.36
CA ARG A 164 3.39 1.79 20.26
C ARG A 164 4.75 2.33 20.67
N ARG A 165 5.48 2.96 19.76
CA ARG A 165 6.76 3.60 20.09
C ARG A 165 6.58 4.75 21.08
N ALA A 166 5.56 5.58 20.88
CA ALA A 166 5.28 6.73 21.75
C ALA A 166 4.87 6.31 23.16
N THR A 167 4.05 5.27 23.30
CA THR A 167 3.63 4.72 24.60
C THR A 167 4.80 4.18 25.40
N HIS A 168 5.69 3.39 24.79
CA HIS A 168 6.89 2.89 25.47
C HIS A 168 7.86 4.01 25.90
N HIS A 169 7.97 5.11 25.14
CA HIS A 169 8.77 6.26 25.55
C HIS A 169 8.19 7.02 26.76
N HIS A 170 6.87 6.98 26.96
CA HIS A 170 6.22 7.59 28.11
C HIS A 170 6.49 6.77 29.39
N GLU A 171 6.34 5.45 29.32
CA GLU A 171 6.59 4.54 30.45
C GLU A 171 8.05 4.59 30.94
N ALA A 172 9.02 4.81 30.05
CA ALA A 172 10.44 4.88 30.41
C ALA A 172 10.87 6.21 31.08
N ARG A 173 9.97 7.20 31.17
CA ARG A 173 10.25 8.51 31.81
C ARG A 173 9.65 8.64 33.21
N GLU A 174 8.81 7.69 33.63
CA GLU A 174 8.25 7.57 34.97
C GLU A 174 9.14 6.68 35.86
#